data_AF-A0A0F9HQW9-F1
#
_entry.id   AF-A0A0F9HQW9-F1
#
_cell.length_a   1.000
_cell.length_b   1.000
_cell.length_c   1.000
_cell.angle_alpha   90.00
_cell.angle_beta   90.00
_cell.angle_gamma   90.00
#
_symmetry.space_group_name_H-M   'P 1'
#
loop_
_entity.id
_entity.type
_entity.pdbx_description
1 polymer ?
#
loop_
_entity_poly.entity_id
_entity_poly.type
_entity_poly.pdbx_seq_one_letter_code
_entity_poly.pdbx_strand_id
1 'polypeptide(L)'
;MATDTGFGMVRFFDDFLVDTLNTDAWTVGTTGSGTSFAVNAQVNGVIRGTVTDNSSSDIEVIYSELMYQADDGGPLVFEARIKPITSLSQLIFVGLSDEKATERPIDYNGGSLTTTAADAVGFYYAGGESSATWRCGGVANDVDSTQTAVSSVLDPVLTTYQTFRVVVHPDGSASFFVDGNIIVENISGCLTAGTSVMPFISITDDGAAASIDADYVYVSKGRV
;
A
#
# COMPACT_ATOMS: atom_id res chain seq x y z
N MET A 1 -0.16 -21.83 5.29
CA MET A 1 -1.23 -20.85 5.01
C MET A 1 -2.30 -21.54 4.20
N ALA A 2 -3.55 -21.58 4.68
CA ALA A 2 -4.62 -22.30 4.00
C ALA A 2 -5.20 -21.45 2.86
N THR A 3 -4.84 -21.76 1.62
CA THR A 3 -5.56 -21.25 0.45
C THR A 3 -6.80 -22.12 0.29
N ASP A 4 -7.93 -21.70 0.86
CA ASP A 4 -9.16 -22.50 0.85
C ASP A 4 -9.62 -22.79 -0.59
N THR A 5 -9.48 -24.05 -1.02
CA THR A 5 -9.71 -24.51 -2.39
C THR A 5 -11.16 -24.92 -2.68
N GLY A 6 -12.13 -24.55 -1.84
CA GLY A 6 -13.54 -25.00 -1.96
C GLY A 6 -14.60 -23.97 -2.40
N PHE A 7 -14.33 -22.66 -2.41
CA PHE A 7 -15.41 -21.63 -2.32
C PHE A 7 -15.49 -20.54 -3.41
N GLY A 8 -14.90 -20.74 -4.59
CA GLY A 8 -15.03 -19.76 -5.70
C GLY A 8 -14.42 -18.38 -5.41
N MET A 9 -13.61 -18.23 -4.36
CA MET A 9 -12.92 -17.00 -4.00
C MET A 9 -11.50 -17.31 -3.53
N VAL A 10 -10.52 -16.58 -4.05
CA VAL A 10 -9.16 -16.49 -3.50
C VAL A 10 -9.17 -15.47 -2.38
N ARG A 11 -8.59 -15.83 -1.23
CA ARG A 11 -8.43 -14.93 -0.08
C ARG A 11 -7.04 -15.09 0.50
N PHE A 12 -6.45 -13.97 0.85
CA PHE A 12 -5.22 -13.86 1.62
C PHE A 12 -5.48 -12.89 2.77
N PHE A 13 -5.06 -13.28 3.96
CA PHE A 13 -5.14 -12.45 5.16
C PHE A 13 -3.92 -12.74 6.02
N ASP A 14 -3.23 -11.69 6.42
CA ASP A 14 -2.11 -11.75 7.36
C ASP A 14 -2.26 -10.62 8.36
N ASP A 15 -2.36 -10.97 9.64
CA ASP A 15 -2.42 -10.08 10.80
C ASP A 15 -1.10 -10.10 11.60
N PHE A 16 -0.07 -10.75 11.07
CA PHE A 16 1.29 -10.72 11.61
C PHE A 16 1.41 -11.16 13.08
N LEU A 17 0.50 -12.03 13.56
CA LEU A 17 0.48 -12.59 14.93
C LEU A 17 1.60 -13.62 15.21
N VAL A 18 2.54 -13.79 14.28
CA VAL A 18 3.67 -14.73 14.39
C VAL A 18 4.89 -14.08 15.05
N ASP A 19 5.97 -14.83 15.30
CA ASP A 19 7.21 -14.28 15.88
C ASP A 19 8.13 -13.66 14.82
N THR A 20 8.09 -14.21 13.60
CA THR A 20 8.94 -13.78 12.47
C THR A 20 8.11 -13.66 11.21
N LEU A 21 8.49 -12.73 10.32
CA LEU A 21 7.83 -12.55 9.04
C LEU A 21 7.85 -13.84 8.21
N ASN A 22 6.72 -14.20 7.63
CA ASN A 22 6.63 -15.36 6.74
C ASN A 22 7.24 -15.04 5.37
N THR A 23 8.50 -15.45 5.17
CA THR A 23 9.26 -15.17 3.95
C THR A 23 8.76 -15.92 2.71
N ASP A 24 7.88 -16.91 2.87
CA ASP A 24 7.22 -17.55 1.72
C ASP A 24 6.09 -16.67 1.15
N ALA A 25 5.57 -15.75 1.96
CA ALA A 25 4.47 -14.86 1.58
C ALA A 25 4.92 -13.42 1.34
N TRP A 26 6.02 -12.99 1.96
CA TRP A 26 6.47 -11.62 2.01
C TRP A 26 7.96 -11.49 1.75
N THR A 27 8.31 -10.46 0.99
CA THR A 27 9.68 -9.98 0.82
C THR A 27 9.76 -8.56 1.33
N VAL A 28 10.91 -8.22 1.91
CA VAL A 28 11.20 -6.86 2.40
C VAL A 28 12.42 -6.31 1.69
N GLY A 29 12.40 -5.01 1.45
CA GLY A 29 13.52 -4.29 0.85
C GLY A 29 13.88 -3.08 1.70
N THR A 30 15.16 -2.77 1.75
CA THR A 30 15.72 -1.65 2.50
C THR A 30 16.77 -0.95 1.67
N THR A 31 16.62 0.37 1.54
CA THR A 31 17.63 1.28 1.01
C THR A 31 18.02 2.25 2.11
N GLY A 32 19.30 2.56 2.21
CA GLY A 32 19.81 3.50 3.22
C GLY A 32 20.05 2.83 4.57
N SER A 33 19.70 3.54 5.63
CA SER A 33 20.03 3.23 7.02
C SER A 33 18.84 2.82 7.89
N GLY A 34 17.64 2.77 7.29
CA GLY A 34 16.43 2.37 7.98
C GLY A 34 16.42 0.89 8.39
N THR A 35 15.33 0.49 9.02
CA THR A 35 15.08 -0.86 9.50
C THR A 35 13.94 -1.45 8.67
N SER A 36 14.26 -2.54 7.97
CA SER A 36 13.32 -3.32 7.16
C SER A 36 12.04 -3.63 7.93
N PHE A 37 10.94 -3.78 7.19
CA PHE A 37 9.71 -4.27 7.78
C PHE A 37 9.95 -5.58 8.54
N ALA A 38 9.59 -5.59 9.81
CA ALA A 38 9.69 -6.77 10.66
C ALA A 38 8.46 -6.88 11.54
N VAL A 39 8.14 -8.11 11.92
CA VAL A 39 7.08 -8.37 12.90
C VAL A 39 7.48 -7.76 14.24
N ASN A 40 6.62 -6.90 14.76
CA ASN A 40 6.75 -6.29 16.07
C ASN A 40 5.83 -7.00 17.07
N ALA A 41 6.30 -8.14 17.58
CA ALA A 41 5.55 -8.99 18.50
C ALA A 41 5.16 -8.30 19.82
N GLN A 42 5.75 -7.16 20.16
CA GLN A 42 5.42 -6.40 21.38
C GLN A 42 4.08 -5.65 21.30
N VAL A 43 3.43 -5.62 20.13
CA VAL A 43 2.21 -4.83 19.88
C VAL A 43 1.09 -5.70 19.28
N ASN A 44 0.73 -6.82 19.92
CA ASN A 44 -0.37 -7.69 19.49
C ASN A 44 -0.30 -8.15 18.01
N GLY A 45 0.91 -8.27 17.44
CA GLY A 45 1.12 -8.68 16.04
C GLY A 45 0.85 -7.54 15.05
N VAL A 46 1.89 -6.80 14.70
CA VAL A 46 1.90 -5.83 13.59
C VAL A 46 3.22 -5.98 12.85
N ILE A 47 3.30 -5.55 11.61
CA ILE A 47 4.60 -5.28 10.98
C ILE A 47 4.96 -3.82 11.12
N ARG A 48 6.25 -3.54 11.34
CA ARG A 48 6.77 -2.18 11.43
C ARG A 48 7.93 -1.99 10.47
N GLY A 49 7.83 -0.95 9.66
CA GLY A 49 8.96 -0.38 8.92
C GLY A 49 9.39 0.94 9.56
N THR A 50 10.70 1.18 9.59
CA THR A 50 11.27 2.39 10.19
C THR A 50 12.32 2.99 9.26
N VAL A 51 12.17 4.26 8.94
CA VAL A 51 13.17 5.06 8.23
C VAL A 51 13.85 5.98 9.24
N THR A 52 15.16 6.17 9.14
CA THR A 52 15.96 6.80 10.21
C THR A 52 16.73 8.04 9.77
N ASP A 53 16.92 8.21 8.47
CA ASP A 53 17.59 9.36 7.90
C ASP A 53 16.67 10.60 7.84
N ASN A 54 17.25 11.70 7.40
CA ASN A 54 16.59 12.98 7.15
C ASN A 54 16.94 13.53 5.77
N SER A 55 17.22 12.65 4.80
CA SER A 55 17.72 12.98 3.47
C SER A 55 16.82 12.51 2.32
N SER A 56 15.66 11.95 2.64
CA SER A 56 14.70 11.35 1.69
C SER A 56 15.30 10.19 0.89
N SER A 57 16.21 9.44 1.51
CA SER A 57 16.92 8.34 0.87
C SER A 57 16.70 6.98 1.55
N ASP A 58 16.15 6.96 2.77
CA ASP A 58 15.78 5.73 3.43
C ASP A 58 14.44 5.26 2.86
N ILE A 59 14.40 4.06 2.28
CA ILE A 59 13.18 3.45 1.75
C ILE A 59 13.06 2.06 2.34
N GLU A 60 11.96 1.83 3.06
CA GLU A 60 11.56 0.48 3.49
C GLU A 60 10.34 0.05 2.70
N VAL A 61 10.37 -1.17 2.19
CA VAL A 61 9.25 -1.78 1.49
C VAL A 61 8.94 -3.17 2.06
N ILE A 62 7.68 -3.54 1.98
CA ILE A 62 7.23 -4.91 2.10
C ILE A 62 6.22 -5.18 0.99
N TYR A 63 6.41 -6.29 0.30
CA TYR A 63 5.50 -6.73 -0.76
C TYR A 63 5.30 -8.24 -0.72
N SER A 64 4.15 -8.67 -1.19
CA SER A 64 3.83 -10.10 -1.19
C SER A 64 4.46 -10.81 -2.39
N GLU A 65 4.85 -12.06 -2.22
CA GLU A 65 5.20 -12.94 -3.35
C GLU A 65 3.96 -13.48 -4.07
N LEU A 66 2.76 -13.19 -3.55
CA LEU A 66 1.49 -13.60 -4.14
C LEU A 66 1.02 -12.58 -5.19
N MET A 67 0.72 -13.07 -6.39
CA MET A 67 0.29 -12.26 -7.52
C MET A 67 -1.21 -12.42 -7.78
N TYR A 68 -1.84 -11.29 -8.14
CA TYR A 68 -3.26 -11.19 -8.44
C TYR A 68 -3.46 -10.40 -9.73
N GLN A 69 -4.51 -10.75 -10.48
CA GLN A 69 -4.96 -10.00 -11.66
C GLN A 69 -6.41 -9.58 -11.42
N ALA A 70 -6.78 -8.41 -11.91
CA ALA A 70 -8.11 -7.84 -11.70
C ALA A 70 -9.16 -8.46 -12.63
N ASP A 71 -8.79 -8.85 -13.85
CA ASP A 71 -9.69 -9.48 -14.83
C ASP A 71 -9.97 -10.97 -14.55
N ASP A 72 -9.11 -11.63 -13.79
CA ASP A 72 -9.23 -13.05 -13.45
C ASP A 72 -10.14 -13.25 -12.22
N GLY A 73 -11.46 -13.13 -12.41
CA GLY A 73 -12.45 -13.37 -11.36
C GLY A 73 -12.72 -12.15 -10.46
N GLY A 74 -12.44 -10.94 -10.95
CA GLY A 74 -12.64 -9.70 -10.22
C GLY A 74 -14.08 -9.45 -9.72
N PRO A 75 -14.27 -8.45 -8.84
CA PRO A 75 -13.28 -7.43 -8.49
C PRO A 75 -12.16 -7.94 -7.56
N LEU A 76 -10.96 -7.40 -7.74
CA LEU A 76 -9.83 -7.58 -6.85
C LEU A 76 -9.91 -6.55 -5.72
N VAL A 77 -10.02 -7.04 -4.50
CA VAL A 77 -10.10 -6.21 -3.29
C VAL A 77 -8.77 -6.30 -2.56
N PHE A 78 -8.20 -5.15 -2.23
CA PHE A 78 -7.08 -5.00 -1.32
C PHE A 78 -7.52 -4.14 -0.14
N GLU A 79 -7.08 -4.51 1.06
CA GLU A 79 -7.29 -3.72 2.27
C GLU A 79 -6.07 -3.85 3.20
N ALA A 80 -5.64 -2.74 3.77
CA ALA A 80 -4.60 -2.71 4.79
C ALA A 80 -4.89 -1.62 5.82
N ARG A 81 -4.46 -1.85 7.05
CA ARG A 81 -4.70 -0.92 8.16
C ARG A 81 -3.39 -0.37 8.70
N ILE A 82 -3.15 0.92 8.47
CA ILE A 82 -1.84 1.58 8.66
C ILE A 82 -1.92 2.63 9.76
N LYS A 83 -0.84 2.77 10.54
CA LYS A 83 -0.69 3.76 11.60
C LYS A 83 0.70 4.39 11.57
N PRO A 84 0.82 5.67 11.16
CA PRO A 84 2.02 6.48 11.40
C PRO A 84 2.36 6.57 12.88
N ILE A 85 3.63 6.44 13.26
CA ILE A 85 4.06 6.32 14.67
C ILE A 85 4.83 7.55 15.15
N THR A 86 5.98 7.82 14.54
CA THR A 86 6.98 8.74 15.11
C THR A 86 6.99 10.11 14.45
N SER A 87 6.58 10.20 13.19
CA SER A 87 6.59 11.44 12.41
C SER A 87 5.55 11.36 11.28
N LEU A 88 4.99 12.50 10.89
CA LEU A 88 4.23 12.62 9.64
C LEU A 88 5.10 13.14 8.50
N SER A 89 6.36 13.51 8.75
CA SER A 89 7.34 13.87 7.71
C SER A 89 7.88 12.60 7.07
N GLN A 90 7.05 11.97 6.25
CA GLN A 90 7.33 10.72 5.55
C GLN A 90 6.49 10.61 4.29
N LEU A 91 6.96 9.78 3.36
CA LEU A 91 6.21 9.35 2.20
C LEU A 91 5.71 7.92 2.44
N ILE A 92 4.46 7.63 2.12
CA ILE A 92 3.86 6.30 2.31
C ILE A 92 3.14 5.89 1.03
N PHE A 93 3.28 4.62 0.63
CA PHE A 93 2.39 3.98 -0.35
C PHE A 93 1.75 2.76 0.31
N VAL A 94 0.46 2.54 0.04
CA VAL A 94 -0.30 1.35 0.48
C VAL A 94 -1.27 0.95 -0.62
N GLY A 95 -1.05 -0.21 -1.23
CA GLY A 95 -1.83 -0.63 -2.38
C GLY A 95 -1.36 -1.92 -3.02
N LEU A 96 -1.57 -2.00 -4.33
CA LEU A 96 -1.14 -3.07 -5.21
C LEU A 96 -0.14 -2.51 -6.23
N SER A 97 0.89 -3.28 -6.56
CA SER A 97 1.85 -2.92 -7.61
C SER A 97 2.45 -4.16 -8.28
N ASP A 98 2.90 -4.03 -9.52
CA ASP A 98 3.74 -5.01 -10.21
C ASP A 98 5.24 -4.86 -9.89
N GLU A 99 5.64 -3.83 -9.15
CA GLU A 99 7.01 -3.54 -8.78
C GLU A 99 7.55 -4.55 -7.76
N LYS A 100 8.78 -5.03 -7.98
CA LYS A 100 9.53 -5.93 -7.08
C LYS A 100 10.88 -5.35 -6.66
N ALA A 101 11.01 -4.04 -6.68
CA ALA A 101 12.19 -3.33 -6.22
C ALA A 101 11.98 -2.66 -4.86
N THR A 102 13.07 -2.10 -4.32
CA THR A 102 13.05 -1.26 -3.12
C THR A 102 12.81 0.18 -3.52
N GLU A 103 11.62 0.45 -4.03
CA GLU A 103 11.16 1.79 -4.41
C GLU A 103 9.66 1.96 -4.16
N ARG A 104 9.18 3.19 -4.28
CA ARG A 104 7.76 3.52 -4.11
C ARG A 104 7.06 3.39 -5.47
N PRO A 105 6.03 2.55 -5.63
CA PRO A 105 5.33 2.39 -6.90
C PRO A 105 4.74 3.71 -7.45
N ILE A 106 4.15 4.48 -6.53
CA ILE A 106 3.58 5.79 -6.80
C ILE A 106 4.06 6.73 -5.71
N ASP A 107 4.62 7.86 -6.15
CA ASP A 107 5.05 8.96 -5.30
C ASP A 107 4.35 10.25 -5.71
N TYR A 108 4.14 11.13 -4.74
CA TYR A 108 3.60 12.46 -4.99
C TYR A 108 4.41 13.46 -4.21
N ASN A 109 5.12 14.34 -4.91
CA ASN A 109 5.99 15.32 -4.27
C ASN A 109 5.96 16.63 -5.06
N GLY A 110 5.89 17.75 -4.33
CA GLY A 110 5.86 19.08 -4.92
C GLY A 110 4.68 19.31 -5.86
N GLY A 111 3.55 18.63 -5.65
CA GLY A 111 2.38 18.74 -6.51
C GLY A 111 2.42 17.91 -7.79
N SER A 112 3.44 17.04 -7.97
CA SER A 112 3.58 16.18 -9.14
C SER A 112 3.59 14.71 -8.74
N LEU A 113 2.94 13.87 -9.55
CA LEU A 113 3.04 12.42 -9.42
C LEU A 113 4.31 11.93 -10.10
N THR A 114 4.97 10.95 -9.49
CA THR A 114 6.03 10.17 -10.11
C THR A 114 5.67 8.70 -9.93
N THR A 115 5.66 7.95 -11.03
CA THR A 115 5.34 6.53 -11.05
C THR A 115 6.57 5.76 -11.54
N THR A 116 6.95 4.75 -10.76
CA THR A 116 8.09 3.86 -11.05
C THR A 116 7.61 2.52 -11.57
N ALA A 117 6.52 2.04 -10.97
CA ALA A 117 5.76 0.88 -11.44
C ALA A 117 5.08 1.16 -12.77
N ALA A 118 5.05 0.17 -13.65
CA ALA A 118 4.25 0.23 -14.87
C ALA A 118 2.75 0.07 -14.54
N ASP A 119 2.42 -0.69 -13.49
CA ASP A 119 1.07 -0.93 -13.01
C ASP A 119 0.99 -0.89 -11.47
N ALA A 120 0.29 0.11 -10.93
CA ALA A 120 0.06 0.23 -9.49
C ALA A 120 -1.23 0.97 -9.18
N VAL A 121 -1.87 0.63 -8.07
CA VAL A 121 -3.09 1.28 -7.60
C VAL A 121 -3.12 1.30 -6.08
N GLY A 122 -3.42 2.45 -5.49
CA GLY A 122 -3.34 2.55 -4.04
C GLY A 122 -3.58 3.94 -3.49
N PHE A 123 -3.25 4.07 -2.21
CA PHE A 123 -3.16 5.34 -1.53
C PHE A 123 -1.70 5.71 -1.35
N TYR A 124 -1.44 7.00 -1.40
CA TYR A 124 -0.11 7.54 -1.15
C TYR A 124 -0.20 8.86 -0.38
N TYR A 125 0.82 9.12 0.43
CA TYR A 125 0.91 10.28 1.30
C TYR A 125 2.28 10.93 1.18
N ALA A 126 2.29 12.25 1.26
CA ALA A 126 3.50 13.06 1.18
C ALA A 126 3.54 14.10 2.30
N GLY A 127 4.29 13.79 3.35
CA GLY A 127 4.31 14.52 4.61
C GLY A 127 4.94 15.90 4.58
N GLY A 128 5.96 16.11 3.74
CA GLY A 128 6.71 17.36 3.63
C GLY A 128 5.98 18.46 2.87
N GLU A 129 4.81 18.17 2.28
CA GLU A 129 4.02 19.19 1.60
C GLU A 129 3.22 20.07 2.56
N SER A 130 3.08 21.35 2.22
CA SER A 130 2.23 22.28 2.98
C SER A 130 0.74 21.92 2.96
N SER A 131 0.32 21.10 1.98
CA SER A 131 -1.01 20.51 1.85
C SER A 131 -0.95 18.98 1.95
N ALA A 132 -0.10 18.45 2.82
CA ALA A 132 0.05 17.02 3.05
C ALA A 132 -1.31 16.38 3.38
N THR A 133 -1.76 15.50 2.51
CA THR A 133 -3.01 14.76 2.65
C THR A 133 -2.87 13.42 1.95
N TRP A 134 -3.68 12.44 2.36
CA TRP A 134 -3.77 11.20 1.59
C TRP A 134 -4.31 11.49 0.19
N ARG A 135 -3.78 10.78 -0.79
CA ARG A 135 -4.26 10.77 -2.16
C ARG A 135 -4.46 9.34 -2.63
N CYS A 136 -5.23 9.17 -3.69
CA CYS A 136 -5.51 7.88 -4.28
C CYS A 136 -5.65 7.97 -5.80
N GLY A 137 -5.31 6.87 -6.45
CA GLY A 137 -5.37 6.65 -7.88
C GLY A 137 -4.45 5.50 -8.27
N GLY A 138 -3.98 5.51 -9.52
CA GLY A 138 -3.10 4.47 -10.02
C GLY A 138 -2.34 4.86 -11.28
N VAL A 139 -1.64 3.89 -11.83
CA VAL A 139 -0.91 3.92 -13.10
C VAL A 139 -1.23 2.61 -13.82
N ALA A 140 -1.57 2.72 -15.10
CA ALA A 140 -1.88 1.58 -15.95
C ALA A 140 -1.05 1.64 -17.22
N ASN A 141 -0.12 0.69 -17.38
CA ASN A 141 0.80 0.63 -18.52
C ASN A 141 1.49 1.99 -18.76
N ASP A 142 2.16 2.49 -17.73
CA ASP A 142 2.89 3.78 -17.71
C ASP A 142 2.01 5.04 -17.91
N VAL A 143 0.69 4.92 -17.75
CA VAL A 143 -0.25 6.05 -17.85
C VAL A 143 -0.94 6.28 -16.51
N ASP A 144 -0.68 7.43 -15.91
CA ASP A 144 -1.28 7.83 -14.64
C ASP A 144 -2.80 8.06 -14.78
N SER A 145 -3.57 7.58 -13.81
CA SER A 145 -4.98 7.89 -13.68
C SER A 145 -5.21 9.30 -13.14
N THR A 146 -6.47 9.74 -13.15
CA THR A 146 -6.86 10.91 -12.35
C THR A 146 -6.54 10.65 -10.88
N GLN A 147 -5.87 11.59 -10.24
CA GLN A 147 -5.53 11.52 -8.82
C GLN A 147 -6.56 12.28 -7.96
N THR A 148 -6.94 11.69 -6.83
CA THR A 148 -7.96 12.25 -5.94
C THR A 148 -7.40 12.44 -4.52
N ALA A 149 -7.54 13.64 -3.96
CA ALA A 149 -7.24 13.89 -2.55
C ALA A 149 -8.35 13.32 -1.65
N VAL A 150 -7.97 12.68 -0.55
CA VAL A 150 -8.85 11.91 0.36
C VAL A 150 -9.64 12.81 1.34
N SER A 151 -9.58 14.13 1.18
CA SER A 151 -10.08 15.17 2.10
C SER A 151 -9.22 15.33 3.35
N SER A 152 -9.00 16.59 3.74
CA SER A 152 -8.18 16.92 4.92
C SER A 152 -8.81 16.50 6.25
N VAL A 153 -10.09 16.14 6.26
CA VAL A 153 -10.76 15.58 7.45
C VAL A 153 -10.22 14.18 7.80
N LEU A 154 -9.64 13.49 6.82
CA LEU A 154 -9.08 12.15 6.96
C LEU A 154 -7.54 12.18 6.88
N ASP A 155 -6.91 13.33 7.11
CA ASP A 155 -5.45 13.43 7.18
C ASP A 155 -4.88 12.53 8.27
N PRO A 156 -3.68 11.96 8.06
CA PRO A 156 -3.11 11.03 9.00
C PRO A 156 -2.82 11.71 10.35
N VAL A 157 -3.18 11.02 11.42
CA VAL A 157 -2.85 11.41 12.79
C VAL A 157 -1.91 10.36 13.37
N LEU A 158 -0.81 10.80 13.97
CA LEU A 158 0.12 9.90 14.64
C LEU A 158 -0.62 9.00 15.63
N THR A 159 -0.18 7.74 15.70
CA THR A 159 -0.69 6.69 16.58
C THR A 159 -2.16 6.34 16.37
N THR A 160 -2.79 6.82 15.30
CA THR A 160 -4.16 6.47 14.91
C THR A 160 -4.14 5.56 13.69
N TYR A 161 -4.83 4.43 13.76
CA TYR A 161 -5.00 3.56 12.60
C TYR A 161 -6.03 4.13 11.64
N GLN A 162 -5.72 4.06 10.35
CA GLN A 162 -6.67 4.23 9.26
C GLN A 162 -6.69 2.97 8.40
N THR A 163 -7.88 2.59 7.94
CA THR A 163 -8.09 1.42 7.08
C THR A 163 -8.24 1.87 5.64
N PHE A 164 -7.32 1.45 4.79
CA PHE A 164 -7.29 1.77 3.37
C PHE A 164 -7.79 0.59 2.58
N ARG A 165 -8.81 0.80 1.75
CA ARG A 165 -9.37 -0.24 0.88
C ARG A 165 -9.41 0.23 -0.57
N VAL A 166 -8.98 -0.63 -1.47
CA VAL A 166 -9.08 -0.47 -2.92
C VAL A 166 -9.91 -1.63 -3.47
N VAL A 167 -10.87 -1.32 -4.33
CA VAL A 167 -11.62 -2.30 -5.12
C VAL A 167 -11.30 -2.04 -6.58
N VAL A 168 -10.54 -2.92 -7.20
CA VAL A 168 -10.19 -2.88 -8.62
C VAL A 168 -11.16 -3.75 -9.40
N HIS A 169 -11.87 -3.14 -10.33
CA HIS A 169 -12.85 -3.81 -11.18
C HIS A 169 -12.16 -4.57 -12.32
N PRO A 170 -12.85 -5.54 -12.97
CA PRO A 170 -12.29 -6.32 -14.07
C PRO A 170 -11.84 -5.51 -15.29
N ASP A 171 -12.23 -4.24 -15.41
CA ASP A 171 -11.80 -3.34 -16.47
C ASP A 171 -10.58 -2.48 -16.09
N GLY A 172 -10.04 -2.65 -14.87
CA GLY A 172 -8.92 -1.87 -14.36
C GLY A 172 -9.29 -0.53 -13.73
N SER A 173 -10.58 -0.18 -13.66
CA SER A 173 -11.05 0.95 -12.86
C SER A 173 -11.01 0.63 -11.37
N ALA A 174 -10.90 1.65 -10.50
CA ALA A 174 -10.81 1.43 -9.06
C ALA A 174 -11.71 2.35 -8.22
N SER A 175 -12.22 1.81 -7.12
CA SER A 175 -12.94 2.54 -6.07
C SER A 175 -12.15 2.51 -4.76
N PHE A 176 -12.11 3.64 -4.06
CA PHE A 176 -11.23 3.86 -2.90
C PHE A 176 -12.04 4.22 -1.65
N PHE A 177 -11.65 3.64 -0.52
CA PHE A 177 -12.30 3.86 0.77
C PHE A 177 -11.27 4.07 1.88
N VAL A 178 -11.59 4.97 2.81
CA VAL A 178 -10.84 5.16 4.06
C VAL A 178 -11.77 5.05 5.25
N ASP A 179 -11.44 4.16 6.18
CA ASP A 179 -12.25 3.84 7.36
C ASP A 179 -13.70 3.49 7.02
N GLY A 180 -13.88 2.77 5.90
CA GLY A 180 -15.18 2.37 5.37
C GLY A 180 -15.96 3.47 4.63
N ASN A 181 -15.46 4.71 4.62
CA ASN A 181 -16.07 5.80 3.86
C ASN A 181 -15.58 5.78 2.41
N ILE A 182 -16.51 5.92 1.46
CA ILE A 182 -16.17 6.11 0.04
C ILE A 182 -15.46 7.44 -0.13
N ILE A 183 -14.28 7.40 -0.75
CA ILE A 183 -13.56 8.61 -1.17
C ILE A 183 -13.96 8.95 -2.61
N VAL A 184 -13.86 7.96 -3.49
CA VAL A 184 -14.13 8.09 -4.93
C VAL A 184 -14.40 6.71 -5.51
N GLU A 185 -15.27 6.66 -6.51
CA GLU A 185 -15.66 5.42 -7.17
C GLU A 185 -15.26 5.44 -8.65
N ASN A 186 -14.85 4.27 -9.15
CA ASN A 186 -14.64 3.99 -10.57
C ASN A 186 -13.71 4.99 -11.27
N ILE A 187 -12.56 5.33 -10.66
CA ILE A 187 -11.50 6.02 -11.38
C ILE A 187 -11.02 5.09 -12.49
N SER A 188 -11.16 5.51 -13.74
CA SER A 188 -10.72 4.74 -14.90
C SER A 188 -9.20 4.69 -15.03
N GLY A 189 -8.67 3.60 -15.56
CA GLY A 189 -7.24 3.47 -15.88
C GLY A 189 -6.34 3.45 -14.65
N CYS A 190 -6.83 2.92 -13.52
CA CYS A 190 -6.01 2.78 -12.31
C CYS A 190 -5.08 1.58 -12.36
N LEU A 191 -5.42 0.55 -13.12
CA LEU A 191 -4.59 -0.65 -13.26
C LEU A 191 -4.82 -1.29 -14.63
N THR A 192 -3.78 -1.83 -15.28
CA THR A 192 -3.99 -2.72 -16.43
C THR A 192 -4.59 -4.03 -15.95
N ALA A 193 -5.82 -4.35 -16.38
CA ALA A 193 -6.64 -5.39 -15.76
C ALA A 193 -5.98 -6.79 -15.71
N GLY A 194 -5.20 -7.14 -16.74
CA GLY A 194 -4.48 -8.41 -16.85
C GLY A 194 -3.06 -8.40 -16.26
N THR A 195 -2.58 -7.29 -15.68
CA THR A 195 -1.25 -7.27 -15.06
C THR A 195 -1.28 -7.95 -13.70
N SER A 196 -0.25 -8.77 -13.44
CA SER A 196 -0.04 -9.38 -12.13
C SER A 196 0.50 -8.36 -11.13
N VAL A 197 -0.28 -8.06 -10.11
CA VAL A 197 0.09 -7.17 -9.01
C VAL A 197 0.11 -7.88 -7.67
N MET A 198 0.83 -7.33 -6.71
CA MET A 198 0.93 -7.83 -5.35
C MET A 198 0.66 -6.71 -4.34
N PRO A 199 0.16 -7.04 -3.13
CA PRO A 199 0.18 -6.12 -1.99
C PRO A 199 1.55 -5.50 -1.81
N PHE A 200 1.57 -4.17 -1.65
CA PHE A 200 2.79 -3.40 -1.51
C PHE A 200 2.56 -2.27 -0.49
N ILE A 201 3.47 -2.17 0.48
CA ILE A 201 3.51 -1.08 1.45
C ILE A 201 4.93 -0.53 1.46
N SER A 202 5.07 0.79 1.39
CA SER A 202 6.37 1.46 1.55
C SER A 202 6.30 2.63 2.50
N ILE A 203 7.45 2.93 3.10
CA ILE A 203 7.72 4.14 3.86
C ILE A 203 9.05 4.74 3.39
N THR A 204 9.11 6.05 3.29
CA THR A 204 10.36 6.79 3.06
C THR A 204 10.43 7.98 3.99
N ASP A 205 11.62 8.31 4.49
CA ASP A 205 11.81 9.53 5.25
C ASP A 205 11.54 10.76 4.37
N ASP A 206 11.02 11.82 4.98
CA ASP A 206 10.86 13.11 4.33
C ASP A 206 11.41 14.20 5.24
N GLY A 207 12.74 14.18 5.41
CA GLY A 207 13.44 15.12 6.30
C GLY A 207 13.36 14.79 7.79
N ALA A 208 12.78 13.64 8.18
CA ALA A 208 12.83 13.14 9.55
C ALA A 208 12.65 11.62 9.62
N ALA A 209 13.27 11.02 10.64
CA ALA A 209 13.02 9.63 10.99
C ALA A 209 11.52 9.38 11.24
N ALA A 210 10.99 8.30 10.67
CA ALA A 210 9.58 7.97 10.69
C ALA A 210 9.38 6.47 10.82
N SER A 211 8.17 6.06 11.20
CA SER A 211 7.80 4.65 11.28
C SER A 211 6.32 4.51 11.06
N ILE A 212 5.93 3.37 10.48
CA ILE A 212 4.54 2.96 10.35
C ILE A 212 4.36 1.55 10.91
N ASP A 213 3.21 1.30 11.52
CA ASP A 213 2.71 -0.05 11.76
C ASP A 213 1.66 -0.39 10.70
N ALA A 214 1.71 -1.61 10.14
CA ALA A 214 0.56 -2.22 9.47
C ALA A 214 0.00 -3.35 10.35
N ASP A 215 -1.29 -3.24 10.66
CA ASP A 215 -2.03 -4.18 11.52
C ASP A 215 -2.38 -5.46 10.77
N TYR A 216 -2.83 -5.32 9.53
CA TYR A 216 -3.10 -6.46 8.65
C TYR A 216 -2.99 -6.06 7.19
N VAL A 217 -2.87 -7.09 6.34
CA VAL A 217 -3.13 -7.02 4.90
C VAL A 217 -4.15 -8.09 4.52
N TYR A 218 -5.13 -7.67 3.72
CA TYR A 218 -6.18 -8.51 3.16
C TYR A 218 -6.22 -8.36 1.64
N VAL A 219 -6.35 -9.49 0.95
CA VAL A 219 -6.65 -9.52 -0.48
C VAL A 219 -7.74 -10.54 -0.75
N SER A 220 -8.67 -10.21 -1.64
CA SER A 220 -9.59 -11.20 -2.18
C SER A 220 -10.02 -10.92 -3.60
N LYS A 221 -10.30 -11.98 -4.35
CA LYS A 221 -10.98 -11.92 -5.65
C LYS A 221 -11.71 -13.24 -5.90
N GLY A 222 -12.67 -13.26 -6.81
CA GLY A 222 -13.25 -14.51 -7.30
C GLY A 222 -12.19 -15.45 -7.89
N ARG A 223 -12.49 -16.74 -7.89
CA ARG A 223 -11.64 -17.77 -8.51
C ARG A 223 -12.30 -18.23 -9.82
N VAL A 224 -11.50 -18.30 -10.88
CA VAL A 224 -11.91 -18.78 -12.21
C VAL A 224 -11.39 -20.20 -12.44
#